data_AF-A0A1B2EGJ8-F1
#
_entry.id   AF-A0A1B2EGJ8-F1
#
_cell.length_a   1.000
_cell.length_b   1.000
_cell.length_c   1.000
_cell.angle_alpha   90.00
_cell.angle_beta   90.00
_cell.angle_gamma   90.00
#
_symmetry.space_group_name_H-M   'P 1'
#
loop_
_entity.id
_entity.type
_entity.pdbx_description
1 polymer ?
#
loop_
_entity_poly.entity_id
_entity_poly.type
_entity_poly.pdbx_seq_one_letter_code
_entity_poly.pdbx_strand_id
1 'polypeptide(L)'
;MPKPAGQARDRRPTNVTLPVALVSEAKALDINVSQACESGLARSVAEARKARWLEENKDAIEAYNVMVERDGLPLDEFRQF
;
A
#
# COMPACT_ATOMS: atom_id res chain seq x y z
N MET A 1 10.24 12.83 -10.04
CA MET A 1 9.76 11.54 -10.55
C MET A 1 9.94 10.49 -9.45
N PRO A 2 8.91 9.73 -9.05
CA PRO A 2 9.11 8.65 -8.10
C PRO A 2 10.01 7.60 -8.75
N LYS A 3 11.13 7.35 -8.08
CA LYS A 3 12.22 6.46 -8.51
C LYS A 3 11.67 5.03 -8.61
N PRO A 4 11.98 4.25 -9.67
CA PRO A 4 11.54 2.86 -9.75
C PRO A 4 12.11 2.11 -8.54
N ALA A 5 11.24 1.43 -7.80
CA ALA A 5 11.62 0.62 -6.66
C ALA A 5 12.66 -0.40 -7.11
N GLY A 6 13.84 -0.37 -6.49
CA GLY A 6 14.93 -1.31 -6.75
C GLY A 6 14.43 -2.75 -6.67
N GLN A 7 14.89 -3.55 -7.63
CA GLN A 7 14.50 -4.94 -7.86
C GLN A 7 14.50 -5.77 -6.57
N ALA A 8 13.45 -6.59 -6.43
CA ALA A 8 13.25 -7.60 -5.38
C ALA A 8 14.27 -8.76 -5.45
N ARG A 9 15.57 -8.44 -5.40
CA ARG A 9 16.67 -9.41 -5.50
C ARG A 9 17.36 -9.68 -4.18
N ASP A 10 17.25 -8.78 -3.21
CA ASP A 10 17.80 -8.99 -1.87
C ASP A 10 16.71 -9.47 -0.90
N ARG A 11 16.60 -10.79 -0.74
CA ARG A 11 15.72 -11.41 0.26
C ARG A 11 16.51 -11.70 1.51
N ARG A 12 16.09 -11.12 2.64
CA ARG A 12 16.64 -11.46 3.95
C ARG A 12 15.75 -12.50 4.63
N PRO A 13 16.28 -13.69 4.99
CA PRO A 13 15.55 -14.64 5.82
C PRO A 13 15.16 -13.96 7.13
N THR A 14 13.87 -14.01 7.47
CA THR A 14 13.34 -13.43 8.71
C THR A 14 12.59 -14.53 9.46
N ASN A 15 13.02 -14.81 10.69
CA ASN A 15 12.31 -15.76 11.54
C ASN A 15 11.10 -15.07 12.16
N VAL A 16 9.92 -15.69 12.01
CA VAL A 16 8.66 -15.18 12.58
C VAL A 16 8.02 -16.27 13.43
N THR A 17 7.38 -15.86 14.52
CA THR A 17 6.65 -16.76 15.42
C THR A 17 5.17 -16.77 15.03
N LEU A 18 4.63 -17.94 14.73
CA LEU A 18 3.24 -18.13 14.35
C LEU A 18 2.59 -19.24 15.19
N PRO A 19 1.25 -19.23 15.38
CA PRO A 19 0.55 -20.32 16.04
C PRO A 19 0.81 -21.65 15.35
N VAL A 20 1.17 -22.68 16.12
CA VAL A 20 1.50 -24.01 15.60
C VAL A 20 0.34 -24.60 14.80
N ALA A 21 -0.90 -24.46 15.30
CA ALA A 21 -2.09 -24.96 14.63
C ALA A 21 -2.25 -24.36 13.21
N LEU A 22 -2.01 -23.05 13.07
CA LEU A 22 -2.12 -22.35 11.80
C LEU A 22 -1.06 -22.80 10.79
N VAL A 23 0.18 -23.00 11.26
CA VAL A 23 1.27 -23.50 10.40
C VAL A 23 1.01 -24.94 9.96
N SER A 24 0.50 -25.79 10.86
CA SER A 24 0.12 -27.17 10.54
C SER A 24 -1.02 -27.24 9.52
N GLU A 25 -2.04 -26.40 9.69
CA GLU A 25 -3.16 -26.28 8.75
C GLU A 25 -2.68 -25.78 7.38
N ALA A 26 -1.86 -24.73 7.35
CA ALA A 26 -1.27 -24.23 6.11
C ALA A 26 -0.48 -25.31 5.36
N LYS A 27 0.31 -26.12 6.08
CA LYS A 27 1.03 -27.27 5.48
C LYS A 27 0.08 -28.36 4.96
N ALA A 28 -0.99 -28.67 5.70
CA ALA A 28 -1.98 -29.64 5.28
C ALA A 28 -2.74 -29.20 4.01
N LEU A 29 -2.86 -27.89 3.81
CA LEU A 29 -3.50 -27.27 2.64
C LEU A 29 -2.50 -26.90 1.52
N ASP A 30 -1.24 -27.33 1.61
CA ASP A 30 -0.17 -27.00 0.65
C ASP A 30 0.06 -25.48 0.45
N ILE A 31 -0.22 -24.69 1.48
CA ILE A 31 -0.03 -23.24 1.46
C ILE A 31 1.43 -22.90 1.73
N ASN A 32 2.02 -22.11 0.83
CA ASN A 32 3.35 -21.56 1.02
C ASN A 32 3.33 -20.41 2.06
N VAL A 33 3.68 -20.75 3.30
CA VAL A 33 3.69 -19.82 4.44
C VAL A 33 4.56 -18.59 4.17
N SER A 34 5.73 -18.76 3.55
CA SER A 34 6.62 -17.62 3.25
C SER A 34 5.99 -16.64 2.28
N GLN A 35 5.35 -17.14 1.21
CA GLN A 35 4.65 -16.31 0.24
C GLN A 35 3.41 -15.63 0.84
N ALA A 36 2.67 -16.33 1.70
CA ALA A 36 1.53 -15.76 2.42
C ALA A 36 1.98 -14.63 3.37
N CYS A 37 3.07 -14.84 4.11
CA CYS A 37 3.65 -13.79 4.95
C CYS A 37 4.15 -12.59 4.14
N GLU A 38 4.80 -12.81 3.00
CA GLU A 38 5.29 -11.74 2.13
C GLU A 38 4.13 -10.87 1.62
N SER A 39 3.08 -11.50 1.09
CA SER A 39 1.91 -10.79 0.57
C SER A 39 1.14 -10.04 1.67
N GLY A 40 0.95 -10.66 2.83
CA GLY A 40 0.33 -10.02 4.00
C GLY A 40 1.13 -8.81 4.48
N LEU A 41 2.45 -8.95 4.63
CA LEU A 41 3.33 -7.88 5.06
C LEU A 41 3.36 -6.73 4.04
N ALA A 42 3.44 -7.04 2.75
CA ALA A 42 3.42 -6.03 1.69
C ALA A 42 2.13 -5.19 1.73
N ARG A 43 0.98 -5.84 1.95
CA ARG A 43 -0.31 -5.16 2.10
C ARG A 43 -0.33 -4.25 3.33
N SER A 44 0.06 -4.76 4.50
CA SER A 44 0.07 -3.96 5.73
C SER A 44 1.02 -2.76 5.64
N VAL A 45 2.18 -2.93 5.01
CA VAL A 45 3.14 -1.82 4.78
C VAL A 45 2.54 -0.79 3.82
N ALA A 46 1.88 -1.21 2.75
CA ALA A 46 1.24 -0.30 1.80
C ALA A 46 0.11 0.51 2.46
N GLU A 47 -0.73 -0.15 3.27
CA GLU A 47 -1.80 0.50 4.03
C GLU A 47 -1.23 1.53 5.03
N ALA A 48 -0.20 1.17 5.78
CA ALA A 48 0.45 2.09 6.73
C ALA A 48 1.09 3.29 6.02
N ARG A 49 1.74 3.08 4.87
CA ARG A 49 2.30 4.17 4.05
C ARG A 49 1.22 5.09 3.52
N LYS A 50 0.11 4.53 3.03
CA LYS A 50 -1.03 5.31 2.54
C LYS A 50 -1.60 6.17 3.67
N ALA A 51 -1.81 5.61 4.85
CA ALA A 51 -2.32 6.33 6.01
C ALA A 51 -1.39 7.50 6.40
N ARG A 52 -0.08 7.24 6.47
CA ARG A 52 0.90 8.30 6.74
C ARG A 52 0.87 9.40 5.68
N TRP A 53 0.84 9.03 4.40
CA TRP A 53 0.81 9.99 3.32
C TRP A 53 -0.44 10.88 3.38
N LEU A 54 -1.61 10.30 3.67
CA LEU A 54 -2.85 11.06 3.83
C LEU A 54 -2.75 12.08 4.97
N GLU A 55 -2.15 11.70 6.10
CA GLU A 55 -1.94 12.62 7.21
C GLU A 55 -0.98 13.76 6.82
N GLU A 56 0.16 13.42 6.20
CA GLU A 56 1.17 14.40 5.75
C GLU A 56 0.63 15.37 4.70
N ASN A 57 -0.34 14.95 3.88
CA ASN A 57 -0.87 15.74 2.76
C ASN A 57 -2.27 16.30 3.04
N LYS A 58 -2.77 16.17 4.27
CA LYS A 58 -4.13 16.57 4.64
C LYS A 58 -4.41 18.03 4.30
N ASP A 59 -3.53 18.93 4.70
CA ASP A 59 -3.68 20.37 4.44
C ASP A 59 -3.63 20.70 2.94
N ALA A 60 -2.78 20.01 2.19
CA ALA A 60 -2.68 20.18 0.74
C ALA A 60 -3.93 19.68 0.01
N ILE A 61 -4.48 18.54 0.46
CA ILE A 61 -5.74 17.98 -0.04
C ILE A 61 -6.90 18.93 0.27
N GLU A 62 -6.97 19.46 1.49
CA GLU A 62 -8.01 20.41 1.89
C GLU A 62 -7.92 21.72 1.09
N ALA A 63 -6.73 22.30 0.95
CA ALA A 63 -6.52 23.49 0.13
C ALA A 63 -6.91 23.27 -1.33
N TYR A 64 -6.62 22.09 -1.88
CA TYR A 64 -7.03 21.72 -3.24
C TYR A 64 -8.55 21.57 -3.34
N ASN A 65 -9.20 20.93 -2.37
CA ASN A 65 -10.66 20.77 -2.34
C ASN A 65 -11.36 22.14 -2.32
N VAL A 66 -10.89 23.07 -1.47
CA VAL A 66 -11.41 24.44 -1.41
C VAL A 66 -11.24 25.18 -2.74
N MET A 67 -10.09 25.01 -3.41
CA MET A 67 -9.87 25.58 -4.75
C MET A 67 -10.87 25.03 -5.77
N VAL A 68 -11.08 23.71 -5.79
CA VAL A 68 -12.03 23.07 -6.72
C VAL A 68 -13.47 23.49 -6.44
N GLU A 69 -13.87 23.63 -5.17
CA GLU A 69 -15.19 24.12 -4.80
C GLU A 69 -15.41 25.59 -5.24
N ARG A 70 -14.35 26.42 -5.16
CA ARG A 70 -14.40 27.83 -5.54
C ARG A 70 -14.37 28.04 -7.06
N ASP A 71 -13.43 27.39 -7.73
CA ASP A 71 -13.06 27.69 -9.12
C ASP A 71 -13.58 26.64 -10.13
N GLY A 72 -14.14 25.53 -9.63
CA GLY A 72 -14.44 24.36 -10.45
C GLY A 72 -13.19 23.53 -10.75
N LEU A 73 -13.32 22.53 -11.63
CA LEU A 73 -12.19 21.69 -12.00
C LEU A 73 -11.25 22.47 -12.95
N PRO A 74 -9.94 22.58 -12.65
CA PRO A 74 -9.01 23.43 -13.43
C PRO A 74 -8.90 23.12 -14.93
N LEU A 75 -9.30 21.92 -15.36
CA LEU A 75 -9.22 21.47 -16.75
C LEU A 75 -10.59 21.10 -17.32
N ASP A 76 -11.68 21.50 -16.67
CA ASP A 76 -13.02 21.11 -17.09
C ASP A 76 -13.36 21.62 -18.50
N GLU A 77 -12.83 22.81 -18.85
CA GLU A 77 -13.02 23.44 -20.15
C GLU A 77 -12.42 22.67 -21.33
N PHE A 78 -11.50 21.73 -21.08
CA PHE A 78 -10.85 20.90 -22.10
C PHE A 78 -11.40 19.46 -22.17
N ARG A 79 -12.44 19.14 -21.38
CA ARG A 79 -13.02 17.80 -21.35
C ARG A 79 -13.82 17.52 -22.63
N GLN A 80 -13.34 16.59 -23.46
CA GLN A 80 -14.09 16.07 -24.62
C GLN A 80 -14.86 14.81 -24.20
N PHE A 81 -16.19 14.80 -24.41
CA PHE A 81 -17.09 13.68 -24.18
C PHE A 81 -17.63 13.13 -25.50
#